data_AF-A0A9P6Z0L1-F1
#
_entry.id   AF-A0A9P6Z0L1-F1
#
_cell.length_a   1.000
_cell.length_b   1.000
_cell.length_c   1.000
_cell.angle_alpha   90.00
_cell.angle_beta   90.00
_cell.angle_gamma   90.00
#
_symmetry.space_group_name_H-M   'P 1'
#
loop_
_entity.id
_entity.type
_entity.pdbx_description
1 polymer ?
#
loop_
_entity_poly.entity_id
_entity_poly.type
_entity_poly.pdbx_seq_one_letter_code
_entity_poly.pdbx_strand_id
1 'polypeptide(L)'
;MTQQNKQSLLIYGAATAVLAALSIGFVYYIVEDDRKVQRRKTARRAERNTLRLLSQIEQQQGAIASSISSVEPIIELECDDKAFKQKEYTLAQSNELLLRLMEQLDAIQPLTVIVVGQDSQPTEFEQELVSHLKDKKRAVIDSINGLFRRLDVCNEKMKKEVAKREEVAKEKARIEREEQERLAREEEERKRIEQEKAEKAKEEQERVAKEEALRRIEEERVAQEKVIQEADRHETIEHAVEEVLSHIADKSEDVEEAAQEVFSKITDKAESIKQAVEEVFSKDTDQVEDVEQATPRDIEQVEIERPEEEGSGIIVQAESSTIELNETQ
;
A
#
# COMPACT_ATOMS: atom_id res chain seq x y z
N MET A 1 -7.03 -7.08 138.20
CA MET A 1 -6.08 -6.97 137.06
C MET A 1 -6.65 -7.42 135.71
N THR A 2 -7.85 -8.01 135.62
CA THR A 2 -8.41 -8.53 134.35
C THR A 2 -9.09 -7.50 133.45
N GLN A 3 -9.49 -6.34 133.98
CA GLN A 3 -10.24 -5.33 133.21
C GLN A 3 -9.32 -4.41 132.38
N GLN A 4 -8.14 -4.05 132.89
CA GLN A 4 -7.14 -3.28 132.15
C GLN A 4 -6.59 -4.04 130.92
N ASN A 5 -6.39 -5.36 131.03
CA ASN A 5 -5.92 -6.18 129.90
C ASN A 5 -6.93 -6.31 128.75
N LYS A 6 -8.24 -6.21 129.04
CA LYS A 6 -9.27 -6.24 127.99
C LYS A 6 -9.33 -4.91 127.22
N GLN A 7 -9.16 -3.80 127.93
CA GLN A 7 -9.13 -2.47 127.31
C GLN A 7 -7.88 -2.27 126.45
N SER A 8 -6.70 -2.71 126.91
CA SER A 8 -5.49 -2.64 126.09
C SER A 8 -5.62 -3.48 124.82
N LEU A 9 -6.17 -4.70 124.90
CA LEU A 9 -6.34 -5.58 123.74
C LEU A 9 -7.31 -5.00 122.69
N LEU A 10 -8.37 -4.32 123.12
CA LEU A 10 -9.28 -3.59 122.22
C LEU A 10 -8.60 -2.38 121.57
N ILE A 11 -7.79 -1.63 122.32
CA ILE A 11 -7.05 -0.47 121.78
C ILE A 11 -6.00 -0.92 120.76
N TYR A 12 -5.24 -1.99 121.05
CA TYR A 12 -4.27 -2.54 120.11
C TYR A 12 -4.94 -3.17 118.88
N GLY A 13 -6.09 -3.83 119.05
CA GLY A 13 -6.90 -4.34 117.93
C GLY A 13 -7.44 -3.23 117.02
N ALA A 14 -7.92 -2.13 117.61
CA ALA A 14 -8.36 -0.96 116.85
C ALA A 14 -7.19 -0.27 116.12
N ALA A 15 -6.05 -0.09 116.80
CA ALA A 15 -4.87 0.53 116.20
C ALA A 15 -4.32 -0.29 115.01
N THR A 16 -4.29 -1.61 115.13
CA THR A 16 -3.85 -2.51 114.05
C THR A 16 -4.81 -2.50 112.86
N ALA A 17 -6.12 -2.47 113.10
CA ALA A 17 -7.12 -2.35 112.03
C ALA A 17 -6.99 -1.02 111.25
N VAL A 18 -6.74 0.10 111.95
CA VAL A 18 -6.53 1.40 111.32
C VAL A 18 -5.24 1.41 110.49
N LEU A 19 -4.13 0.86 111.02
CA LEU A 19 -2.88 0.73 110.27
C LEU A 19 -3.05 -0.16 109.03
N ALA A 20 -3.80 -1.26 109.14
CA ALA A 20 -4.11 -2.11 107.99
C ALA A 20 -4.93 -1.36 106.93
N ALA A 21 -5.99 -0.63 107.33
CA ALA A 21 -6.81 0.15 106.41
C ALA A 21 -6.01 1.26 105.71
N LEU A 22 -5.14 1.97 106.43
CA LEU A 22 -4.25 2.99 105.86
C LEU A 22 -3.23 2.38 104.89
N SER A 23 -2.66 1.21 105.22
CA SER A 23 -1.72 0.53 104.33
C SER A 23 -2.38 0.06 103.03
N ILE A 24 -3.61 -0.47 103.09
CA ILE A 24 -4.39 -0.89 101.91
C ILE A 24 -4.75 0.34 101.06
N GLY A 25 -5.20 1.43 101.69
CA GLY A 25 -5.49 2.68 100.99
C GLY A 25 -4.26 3.27 100.30
N PHE A 26 -3.09 3.20 100.92
CA PHE A 26 -1.83 3.66 100.34
C PHE A 26 -1.38 2.81 99.15
N VAL A 27 -1.48 1.47 99.27
CA VAL A 27 -1.20 0.56 98.14
C VAL A 27 -2.17 0.81 96.99
N TYR A 28 -3.45 0.99 97.27
CA TYR A 28 -4.46 1.32 96.26
C TYR A 28 -4.14 2.64 95.53
N TYR A 29 -3.76 3.68 96.28
CA TYR A 29 -3.36 4.98 95.70
C TYR A 29 -2.13 4.86 94.78
N ILE A 30 -1.10 4.10 95.19
CA ILE A 30 0.10 3.87 94.36
C ILE A 30 -0.26 3.11 93.08
N VAL A 31 -1.10 2.07 93.18
CA VAL A 31 -1.53 1.28 92.01
C VAL A 31 -2.35 2.14 91.05
N GLU A 32 -3.20 3.02 91.56
CA GLU A 32 -4.01 3.90 90.72
C GLU A 32 -3.17 5.01 90.04
N ASP A 33 -2.16 5.54 90.73
CA ASP A 33 -1.22 6.50 90.14
C ASP A 33 -0.35 5.84 89.06
N ASP A 34 0.19 4.64 89.30
CA ASP A 34 0.95 3.90 88.28
C ASP A 34 0.07 3.58 87.06
N ARG A 35 -1.19 3.18 87.26
CA ARG A 35 -2.16 2.99 86.16
C ARG A 35 -2.35 4.27 85.34
N LYS A 36 -2.49 5.44 85.98
CA LYS A 36 -2.60 6.73 85.28
C LYS A 36 -1.33 7.06 84.49
N VAL A 37 -0.15 6.79 85.05
CA VAL A 37 1.13 7.00 84.36
C VAL A 37 1.27 6.06 83.16
N GLN A 38 0.90 4.78 83.28
CA GLN A 38 0.92 3.82 82.18
C GLN A 38 -0.08 4.20 81.08
N ARG A 39 -1.27 4.68 81.42
CA ARG A 39 -2.26 5.22 80.45
C ARG A 39 -1.69 6.41 79.68
N ARG A 40 -1.08 7.38 80.36
CA ARG A 40 -0.42 8.51 79.67
C ARG A 40 0.71 8.08 78.75
N LYS A 41 1.53 7.11 79.18
CA LYS A 41 2.64 6.57 78.37
C LYS A 41 2.12 5.84 77.12
N THR A 42 1.08 5.01 77.26
CA THR A 42 0.47 4.29 76.15
C THR A 42 -0.22 5.26 75.18
N ALA A 43 -0.96 6.26 75.69
CA ALA A 43 -1.56 7.32 74.89
C ALA A 43 -0.53 8.08 74.06
N ARG A 44 0.56 8.54 74.68
CA ARG A 44 1.64 9.25 73.96
C ARG A 44 2.34 8.38 72.92
N ARG A 45 2.46 7.07 73.16
CA ARG A 45 3.03 6.14 72.16
C ARG A 45 2.07 5.96 70.98
N ALA A 46 0.78 5.74 71.26
CA ALA A 46 -0.25 5.65 70.24
C ALA A 46 -0.32 6.93 69.40
N GLU A 47 -0.33 8.10 70.05
CA GLU A 47 -0.30 9.41 69.39
C GLU A 47 0.93 9.59 68.49
N ARG A 48 2.13 9.29 68.98
CA ARG A 48 3.34 9.39 68.14
C ARG A 48 3.26 8.47 66.93
N ASN A 49 2.70 7.27 67.08
CA ASN A 49 2.53 6.34 65.98
C ASN A 49 1.49 6.85 64.97
N THR A 50 0.35 7.36 65.41
CA THR A 50 -0.67 7.94 64.51
C THR A 50 -0.15 9.20 63.82
N LEU A 51 0.58 10.07 64.51
CA LEU A 51 1.22 11.25 63.90
C LEU A 51 2.24 10.87 62.84
N ARG A 52 3.04 9.82 63.06
CA ARG A 52 3.98 9.31 62.05
C ARG A 52 3.25 8.82 60.80
N LEU A 53 2.16 8.06 60.98
CA LEU A 53 1.33 7.60 59.87
C LEU A 53 0.71 8.78 59.11
N LEU A 54 0.15 9.76 59.81
CA LEU A 54 -0.41 10.96 59.20
C LEU A 54 0.65 11.75 58.42
N SER A 55 1.86 11.92 58.98
CA SER A 55 2.96 12.60 58.30
C SER A 55 3.44 11.83 57.06
N GLN A 56 3.45 10.50 57.12
CA GLN A 56 3.76 9.67 55.95
C GLN A 56 2.70 9.81 54.86
N ILE A 57 1.42 9.83 55.23
CA ILE A 57 0.30 10.06 54.30
C ILE A 57 0.40 11.45 53.68
N GLU A 58 0.73 12.48 54.47
CA GLU A 58 0.93 13.85 53.99
C GLU A 58 2.11 13.94 53.00
N GLN A 59 3.21 13.22 53.27
CA GLN A 59 4.33 13.13 52.35
C GLN A 59 3.93 12.46 51.03
N GLN A 60 3.21 11.34 51.09
CA GLN A 60 2.71 10.64 49.89
C GLN A 60 1.72 11.51 49.12
N GLN A 61 0.84 12.21 49.83
CA GLN A 61 -0.08 13.18 49.26
C GLN A 61 0.67 14.29 48.51
N GLY A 62 1.75 14.84 49.09
CA GLY A 62 2.59 15.84 48.44
C GLY A 62 3.24 15.35 47.15
N ALA A 63 3.69 14.09 47.12
CA ALA A 63 4.21 13.45 45.91
C ALA A 63 3.13 13.34 44.82
N ILE A 64 1.93 12.89 45.17
CA ILE A 64 0.79 12.80 44.23
C ILE A 64 0.40 14.19 43.73
N ALA A 65 0.36 15.18 44.61
CA ALA A 65 0.07 16.56 44.23
C ALA A 65 1.07 17.09 43.20
N SER A 66 2.36 16.75 43.34
CA SER A 66 3.38 17.10 42.36
C SER A 66 3.17 16.40 41.01
N SER A 67 2.80 15.12 41.02
CA SER A 67 2.48 14.37 39.79
C SER A 67 1.28 15.00 39.05
N ILE A 68 0.19 15.30 39.76
CA ILE A 68 -0.99 15.97 39.17
C ILE A 68 -0.59 17.33 38.59
N SER A 69 0.15 18.14 39.37
CA SER A 69 0.57 19.48 38.95
C SER A 69 1.52 19.47 37.74
N SER A 70 2.28 18.38 37.53
CA SER A 70 3.14 18.24 36.35
C SER A 70 2.34 17.95 35.07
N VAL A 71 1.20 17.27 35.18
CA VAL A 71 0.36 16.89 34.03
C VAL A 71 -0.63 18.00 33.70
N GLU A 72 -1.20 18.66 34.71
CA GLU A 72 -2.25 19.68 34.57
C GLU A 72 -2.02 20.73 33.46
N PRO A 73 -0.85 21.39 33.33
CA PRO A 73 -0.63 22.40 32.29
C PRO A 73 -0.40 21.82 30.89
N ILE A 74 -0.02 20.54 30.79
CA ILE A 74 0.34 19.90 29.53
C ILE A 74 -0.78 19.04 28.93
N ILE A 75 -1.93 18.89 29.59
CA ILE A 75 -3.05 18.06 29.10
C ILE A 75 -3.53 18.53 27.72
N GLU A 76 -3.71 19.83 27.55
CA GLU A 76 -4.24 20.43 26.32
C GLU A 76 -3.16 20.69 25.26
N LEU A 77 -1.89 20.42 25.58
CA LEU A 77 -0.79 20.63 24.66
C LEU A 77 -0.71 19.47 23.67
N GLU A 78 -0.63 19.79 22.38
CA GLU A 78 -0.41 18.81 21.31
C GLU A 78 0.85 17.98 21.62
N CYS A 79 0.69 16.66 21.58
CA CYS A 79 1.74 15.71 21.86
C CYS A 79 1.45 14.38 21.15
N ASP A 80 2.47 13.56 21.02
CA ASP A 80 2.37 12.20 20.49
C ASP A 80 1.44 11.32 21.34
N ASP A 81 0.91 10.25 20.73
CA ASP A 81 0.01 9.31 21.40
C ASP A 81 0.65 8.63 22.61
N LYS A 82 1.98 8.44 22.59
CA LYS A 82 2.71 7.85 23.71
C LYS A 82 2.76 8.79 24.90
N ALA A 83 3.14 10.06 24.72
CA ALA A 83 3.10 11.03 25.82
C ALA A 83 1.67 11.27 26.32
N PHE A 84 0.68 11.27 25.43
CA PHE A 84 -0.72 11.41 25.84
C PHE A 84 -1.19 10.25 26.72
N LYS A 85 -0.92 9.01 26.31
CA LYS A 85 -1.20 7.81 27.13
C LYS A 85 -0.43 7.83 28.46
N GLN A 86 0.79 8.37 28.49
CA GLN A 86 1.54 8.52 29.73
C GLN A 86 0.86 9.51 30.69
N LYS A 87 0.31 10.63 30.18
CA LYS A 87 -0.47 11.59 30.98
C LYS A 87 -1.72 10.93 31.55
N GLU A 88 -2.45 10.17 30.72
CA GLU A 88 -3.64 9.42 31.14
C GLU A 88 -3.31 8.43 32.26
N TYR A 89 -2.27 7.62 32.05
CA TYR A 89 -1.77 6.68 33.04
C TYR A 89 -1.39 7.35 34.35
N THR A 90 -0.71 8.51 34.28
CA THR A 90 -0.29 9.26 35.48
C THR A 90 -1.49 9.76 36.27
N LEU A 91 -2.54 10.27 35.60
CA LEU A 91 -3.77 10.71 36.26
C LEU A 91 -4.54 9.53 36.87
N ALA A 92 -4.66 8.42 36.15
CA ALA A 92 -5.29 7.21 36.66
C ALA A 92 -4.53 6.62 37.87
N GLN A 93 -3.20 6.55 37.79
CA GLN A 93 -2.35 6.12 38.89
C GLN A 93 -2.51 7.05 40.11
N SER A 94 -2.57 8.37 39.88
CA SER A 94 -2.79 9.34 40.95
C SER A 94 -4.15 9.12 41.63
N ASN A 95 -5.20 8.78 40.88
CA ASN A 95 -6.53 8.46 41.43
C ASN A 95 -6.47 7.28 42.40
N GLU A 96 -5.89 6.16 41.95
CA GLU A 96 -5.74 4.93 42.74
C GLU A 96 -4.94 5.18 44.02
N LEU A 97 -3.85 5.96 43.93
CA LEU A 97 -3.05 6.31 45.09
C LEU A 97 -3.83 7.17 46.09
N LEU A 98 -4.63 8.15 45.65
CA LEU A 98 -5.46 8.96 46.54
C LEU A 98 -6.53 8.12 47.24
N LEU A 99 -7.17 7.18 46.52
CA LEU A 99 -8.15 6.26 47.11
C LEU A 99 -7.50 5.39 48.19
N ARG A 100 -6.29 4.88 47.93
CA ARG A 100 -5.51 4.14 48.91
C ARG A 100 -5.13 4.96 50.14
N LEU A 101 -4.78 6.25 49.98
CA LEU A 101 -4.52 7.14 51.11
C LEU A 101 -5.78 7.36 51.97
N MET A 102 -6.95 7.48 51.33
CA MET A 102 -8.24 7.57 52.05
C MET A 102 -8.52 6.30 52.85
N GLU A 103 -8.33 5.12 52.26
CA GLU A 103 -8.47 3.84 52.96
C GLU A 103 -7.51 3.75 54.17
N GLN A 104 -6.26 4.17 53.99
CA GLN A 104 -5.29 4.23 55.08
C GLN A 104 -5.70 5.19 56.19
N LEU A 105 -6.26 6.36 55.85
CA LEU A 105 -6.78 7.31 56.83
C LEU A 105 -7.97 6.73 57.60
N ASP A 106 -8.87 6.02 56.94
CA ASP A 106 -10.01 5.36 57.57
C ASP A 106 -9.58 4.23 58.51
N ALA A 107 -8.50 3.52 58.17
CA ALA A 107 -7.90 2.51 59.04
C ALA A 107 -7.24 3.10 60.31
N ILE A 108 -6.93 4.40 60.36
CA ILE A 108 -6.43 5.05 61.58
C ILE A 108 -7.54 5.09 62.63
N GLN A 109 -7.45 4.17 63.58
CA GLN A 109 -8.36 4.07 64.71
C GLN A 109 -8.27 5.32 65.61
N PRO A 110 -9.40 5.81 66.14
CA PRO A 110 -9.40 6.92 67.07
C PRO A 110 -8.72 6.50 68.39
N LEU A 111 -7.91 7.40 68.96
CA LEU A 111 -7.16 7.12 70.19
C LEU A 111 -8.07 6.75 71.37
N THR A 112 -9.34 7.15 71.31
CA THR A 112 -10.38 6.75 72.26
C THR A 112 -10.54 5.24 72.32
N VAL A 113 -10.41 4.53 71.20
CA VAL A 113 -10.53 3.05 71.17
C VAL A 113 -9.29 2.36 71.75
N ILE A 114 -8.12 3.00 71.63
CA ILE A 114 -6.82 2.39 72.01
C ILE A 114 -6.51 2.61 73.50
N VAL A 115 -6.85 3.79 74.04
CA VAL A 115 -6.44 4.22 75.38
C VAL A 115 -7.60 4.16 76.38
N VAL A 116 -8.80 4.52 75.92
CA VAL A 116 -10.01 4.54 76.74
C VAL A 116 -10.63 3.15 76.64
N GLY A 117 -10.14 2.20 77.44
CA GLY A 117 -10.89 0.97 77.68
C GLY A 117 -12.34 1.31 78.11
N GLN A 118 -13.29 0.41 77.84
CA GLN A 118 -14.74 0.68 77.86
C GLN A 118 -15.30 1.31 79.15
N ASP A 119 -14.59 1.24 80.29
CA ASP A 119 -15.15 1.57 81.61
C ASP A 119 -14.53 2.80 82.31
N SER A 120 -13.71 3.62 81.64
CA SER A 120 -13.08 4.79 82.26
C SER A 120 -13.37 6.07 81.49
N GLN A 121 -13.73 7.16 82.18
CA GLN A 121 -13.85 8.47 81.53
C GLN A 121 -12.47 8.95 81.04
N PRO A 122 -12.37 9.48 79.79
CA PRO A 122 -11.13 10.01 79.26
C PRO A 122 -10.69 11.24 80.06
N THR A 123 -9.41 11.27 80.43
CA THR A 123 -8.78 12.42 81.09
C THR A 123 -8.72 13.64 80.17
N GLU A 124 -8.70 14.86 80.71
CA GLU A 124 -8.60 16.10 79.90
C GLU A 124 -7.45 16.06 78.91
N PHE A 125 -6.28 15.55 79.33
CA PHE A 125 -5.11 15.33 78.48
C PHE A 125 -5.42 14.40 77.29
N GLU A 126 -6.14 13.30 77.52
CA GLU A 126 -6.52 12.37 76.44
C GLU A 126 -7.52 13.00 75.48
N GLN A 127 -8.43 13.84 75.98
CA GLN A 127 -9.37 14.59 75.14
C GLN A 127 -8.65 15.59 74.24
N GLU A 128 -7.66 16.31 74.76
CA GLU A 128 -6.81 17.23 74.01
C GLU A 128 -5.98 16.51 72.93
N LEU A 129 -5.41 15.35 73.25
CA LEU A 129 -4.69 14.52 72.26
C LEU A 129 -5.63 14.07 71.14
N VAL A 130 -6.83 13.62 71.50
CA VAL A 130 -7.82 13.15 70.53
C VAL A 130 -8.30 14.28 69.63
N SER A 131 -8.56 15.48 70.17
CA SER A 131 -8.97 16.62 69.35
C SER A 131 -7.87 17.03 68.38
N HIS A 132 -6.64 17.18 68.85
CA HIS A 132 -5.49 17.54 68.01
C HIS A 132 -5.26 16.53 66.86
N LEU A 133 -5.41 15.23 67.12
CA LEU A 133 -5.31 14.20 66.07
C LEU A 133 -6.49 14.22 65.10
N LYS A 134 -7.71 14.48 65.57
CA LYS A 134 -8.88 14.61 64.72
C LYS A 134 -8.74 15.81 63.78
N ASP A 135 -8.28 16.94 64.28
CA ASP A 135 -8.08 18.15 63.49
C ASP A 135 -7.02 17.93 62.41
N LYS A 136 -5.90 17.28 62.76
CA LYS A 136 -4.88 16.88 61.77
C LYS A 136 -5.42 15.90 60.74
N LYS A 137 -6.12 14.84 61.16
CA LYS A 137 -6.74 13.88 60.23
C LYS A 137 -7.69 14.59 59.27
N ARG A 138 -8.52 15.50 59.79
CA ARG A 138 -9.47 16.28 59.00
C ARG A 138 -8.75 17.18 57.98
N ALA A 139 -7.69 17.85 58.39
CA ALA A 139 -6.88 18.67 57.47
C ALA A 139 -6.30 17.84 56.32
N VAL A 140 -5.78 16.63 56.59
CA VAL A 140 -5.29 15.73 55.54
C VAL A 140 -6.42 15.26 54.62
N ILE A 141 -7.60 14.89 55.17
CA ILE A 141 -8.78 14.52 54.38
C ILE A 141 -9.21 15.66 53.45
N ASP A 142 -9.30 16.89 53.98
CA ASP A 142 -9.70 18.06 53.20
C ASP A 142 -8.68 18.34 52.07
N SER A 143 -7.40 18.14 52.34
CA SER A 143 -6.31 18.28 51.37
C SER A 143 -6.38 17.21 50.27
N ILE A 144 -6.64 15.94 50.61
CA ILE A 144 -6.86 14.86 49.64
C ILE A 144 -8.11 15.10 48.80
N ASN A 145 -9.21 15.54 49.42
CA ASN A 145 -10.44 15.91 48.70
C ASN A 145 -10.20 17.07 47.71
N GLY A 146 -9.35 18.03 48.07
CA GLY A 146 -8.88 19.06 47.16
C GLY A 146 -8.15 18.49 45.94
N LEU A 147 -7.32 17.45 46.12
CA LEU A 147 -6.64 16.77 45.02
C LEU A 147 -7.61 15.97 44.14
N PHE A 148 -8.61 15.28 44.71
CA PHE A 148 -9.66 14.62 43.92
C PHE A 148 -10.38 15.60 43.00
N ARG A 149 -10.78 16.76 43.52
CA ARG A 149 -11.43 17.80 42.69
C ARG A 149 -10.53 18.30 41.56
N ARG A 150 -9.23 18.51 41.84
CA ARG A 150 -8.26 18.87 40.79
C ARG A 150 -8.11 17.77 39.75
N LEU A 151 -8.09 16.51 40.20
CA LEU A 151 -8.00 15.35 39.33
C LEU A 151 -9.24 15.22 38.44
N ASP A 152 -10.45 15.45 38.97
CA ASP A 152 -11.69 15.46 38.19
C ASP A 152 -11.63 16.52 37.08
N VAL A 153 -11.15 17.73 37.39
CA VAL A 153 -10.94 18.77 36.37
C VAL A 153 -9.94 18.33 35.31
N CYS A 154 -8.82 17.71 35.70
CA CYS A 154 -7.84 17.17 34.78
C CYS A 154 -8.42 16.05 33.90
N ASN A 155 -9.22 15.15 34.48
CA ASN A 155 -9.89 14.07 33.76
C ASN A 155 -10.91 14.61 32.76
N GLU A 156 -11.68 15.63 33.10
CA GLU A 156 -12.60 16.28 32.17
C GLU A 156 -11.87 16.96 31.00
N LYS A 157 -10.73 17.61 31.26
CA LYS A 157 -9.85 18.14 30.19
C LYS A 157 -9.32 17.01 29.31
N MET A 158 -8.88 15.91 29.94
CA MET A 158 -8.35 14.75 29.23
C MET A 158 -9.40 14.12 28.31
N LYS A 159 -10.64 13.94 28.79
CA LYS A 159 -11.76 13.43 27.98
C LYS A 159 -12.07 14.33 26.78
N LYS A 160 -12.07 15.65 26.97
CA LYS A 160 -12.25 16.61 25.87
C LYS A 160 -11.14 16.46 24.83
N GLU A 161 -9.91 16.27 25.27
CA GLU A 161 -8.77 16.11 24.37
C GLU A 161 -8.80 14.76 23.63
N VAL A 162 -9.23 13.68 24.29
CA VAL A 162 -9.52 12.39 23.64
C VAL A 162 -10.56 12.57 22.53
N ALA A 163 -11.66 13.26 22.81
CA ALA A 163 -12.72 13.49 21.83
C ALA A 163 -12.21 14.28 20.61
N LYS A 164 -11.42 15.35 20.82
CA LYS A 164 -10.80 16.10 19.73
C LYS A 164 -9.86 15.24 18.89
N ARG A 165 -9.03 14.41 19.52
CA ARG A 165 -8.12 13.49 18.80
C ARG A 165 -8.90 12.47 17.98
N GLU A 166 -10.02 11.97 18.50
CA GLU A 166 -10.89 11.06 17.78
C GLU A 166 -11.55 11.74 16.57
N GLU A 167 -12.00 12.99 16.70
CA GLU A 167 -12.53 13.78 15.59
C GLU A 167 -11.46 14.02 14.51
N VAL A 168 -10.25 14.42 14.91
CA VAL A 168 -9.12 14.60 13.98
C VAL A 168 -8.75 13.29 13.29
N ALA A 169 -8.75 12.17 14.00
CA ALA A 169 -8.49 10.85 13.41
C ALA A 169 -9.59 10.44 12.42
N LYS A 170 -10.86 10.70 12.74
CA LYS A 170 -12.00 10.45 11.83
C LYS A 170 -11.93 11.32 10.58
N GLU A 171 -11.59 12.60 10.73
CA GLU A 171 -11.46 13.52 9.61
C GLU A 171 -10.30 13.12 8.71
N LYS A 172 -9.14 12.78 9.29
CA LYS A 172 -7.99 12.27 8.54
C LYS A 172 -8.33 10.99 7.78
N ALA A 173 -9.05 10.05 8.42
CA ALA A 173 -9.52 8.84 7.77
C ALA A 173 -10.56 9.11 6.67
N ARG A 174 -11.37 10.17 6.79
CA ARG A 174 -12.30 10.58 5.72
C ARG A 174 -11.54 11.12 4.52
N ILE A 175 -10.59 12.03 4.74
CA ILE A 175 -9.74 12.59 3.70
C ILE A 175 -8.96 11.48 2.98
N GLU A 176 -8.36 10.55 3.73
CA GLU A 176 -7.62 9.42 3.16
C GLU A 176 -8.53 8.52 2.29
N ARG A 177 -9.77 8.26 2.70
CA ARG A 177 -10.74 7.53 1.87
C ARG A 177 -11.15 8.29 0.63
N GLU A 178 -11.40 9.60 0.75
CA GLU A 178 -11.72 10.46 -0.39
C GLU A 178 -10.55 10.51 -1.39
N GLU A 179 -9.31 10.57 -0.92
CA GLU A 179 -8.09 10.50 -1.75
C GLU A 179 -7.94 9.13 -2.42
N GLN A 180 -8.14 8.02 -1.69
CA GLN A 180 -8.12 6.68 -2.25
C GLN A 180 -9.20 6.49 -3.31
N GLU A 181 -10.41 7.01 -3.08
CA GLU A 181 -11.49 6.96 -4.06
C GLU A 181 -11.17 7.77 -5.32
N ARG A 182 -10.57 8.95 -5.16
CA ARG A 182 -10.11 9.77 -6.29
C ARG A 182 -9.06 9.04 -7.12
N LEU A 183 -8.08 8.42 -6.47
CA LEU A 183 -7.04 7.63 -7.13
C LEU A 183 -7.64 6.43 -7.86
N ALA A 184 -8.58 5.71 -7.24
CA ALA A 184 -9.26 4.58 -7.87
C ALA A 184 -10.05 5.00 -9.12
N ARG A 185 -10.78 6.13 -9.06
CA ARG A 185 -11.50 6.66 -10.23
C ARG A 185 -10.55 7.10 -11.34
N GLU A 186 -9.43 7.75 -11.01
CA GLU A 186 -8.42 8.13 -12.01
C GLU A 186 -7.79 6.88 -12.66
N GLU A 187 -7.51 5.83 -11.88
CA GLU A 187 -6.97 4.58 -12.41
C GLU A 187 -7.98 3.86 -13.33
N GLU A 188 -9.27 3.83 -12.95
CA GLU A 188 -10.33 3.30 -13.82
C GLU A 188 -10.48 4.10 -15.11
N GLU A 189 -10.43 5.43 -15.05
CA GLU A 189 -10.51 6.28 -16.23
C GLU A 189 -9.31 6.08 -17.16
N ARG A 190 -8.09 5.98 -16.60
CA ARG A 190 -6.90 5.62 -17.38
C ARG A 190 -7.03 4.28 -18.07
N LYS A 191 -7.54 3.25 -17.38
CA LYS A 191 -7.81 1.94 -17.97
C LYS A 191 -8.83 2.01 -19.11
N ARG A 192 -9.89 2.80 -18.97
CA ARG A 192 -10.88 3.00 -20.04
C ARG A 192 -10.27 3.69 -21.26
N ILE A 193 -9.49 4.74 -21.05
CA ILE A 193 -8.81 5.45 -22.15
C ILE A 193 -7.81 4.52 -22.85
N GLU A 194 -7.09 3.69 -22.10
CA GLU A 194 -6.16 2.70 -22.66
C GLU A 194 -6.90 1.62 -23.45
N GLN A 195 -8.02 1.10 -22.94
CA GLN A 195 -8.88 0.15 -23.66
C GLN A 195 -9.44 0.77 -24.94
N GLU A 196 -9.97 2.00 -24.88
CA GLU A 196 -10.50 2.71 -26.06
C GLU A 196 -9.39 2.97 -27.10
N LYS A 197 -8.18 3.34 -26.67
CA LYS A 197 -7.03 3.47 -27.56
C LYS A 197 -6.63 2.14 -28.19
N ALA A 198 -6.66 1.05 -27.42
CA ALA A 198 -6.37 -0.29 -27.93
C ALA A 198 -7.43 -0.78 -28.91
N GLU A 199 -8.71 -0.47 -28.67
CA GLU A 199 -9.81 -0.76 -29.60
C GLU A 199 -9.66 0.05 -30.89
N LYS A 200 -9.43 1.36 -30.79
CA LYS A 200 -9.16 2.21 -31.96
C LYS A 200 -7.97 1.73 -32.78
N ALA A 201 -6.89 1.31 -32.12
CA ALA A 201 -5.73 0.75 -32.80
C ALA A 201 -6.06 -0.56 -33.53
N LYS A 202 -6.90 -1.43 -32.95
CA LYS A 202 -7.38 -2.65 -33.61
C LYS A 202 -8.29 -2.35 -34.80
N GLU A 203 -9.22 -1.42 -34.66
CA GLU A 203 -10.11 -0.99 -35.74
C GLU A 203 -9.31 -0.37 -36.90
N GLU A 204 -8.30 0.44 -36.61
CA GLU A 204 -7.41 1.00 -37.61
C GLU A 204 -6.60 -0.09 -38.32
N GLN A 205 -6.02 -1.05 -37.58
CA GLN A 205 -5.35 -2.21 -38.17
C GLN A 205 -6.30 -3.03 -39.05
N GLU A 206 -7.55 -3.24 -38.63
CA GLU A 206 -8.55 -3.97 -39.43
C GLU A 206 -8.91 -3.20 -40.70
N ARG A 207 -9.02 -1.87 -40.64
CA ARG A 207 -9.25 -1.03 -41.83
C ARG A 207 -8.09 -1.11 -42.81
N VAL A 208 -6.86 -1.01 -42.32
CA VAL A 208 -5.65 -1.14 -43.16
C VAL A 208 -5.59 -2.53 -43.79
N ALA A 209 -5.85 -3.60 -43.02
CA ALA A 209 -5.87 -4.96 -43.54
C ALA A 209 -6.95 -5.18 -44.61
N LYS A 210 -8.16 -4.61 -44.43
CA LYS A 210 -9.23 -4.65 -45.44
C LYS A 210 -8.88 -3.86 -46.69
N GLU A 211 -8.28 -2.68 -46.54
CA GLU A 211 -7.84 -1.86 -47.69
C GLU A 211 -6.72 -2.56 -48.46
N GLU A 212 -5.74 -3.15 -47.78
CA GLU A 212 -4.67 -3.92 -48.42
C GLU A 212 -5.22 -5.16 -49.12
N ALA A 213 -6.17 -5.89 -48.51
CA ALA A 213 -6.83 -7.03 -49.15
C ALA A 213 -7.60 -6.61 -50.41
N LEU A 214 -8.29 -5.46 -50.38
CA LEU A 214 -8.95 -4.92 -51.57
C LEU A 214 -7.96 -4.53 -52.65
N ARG A 215 -6.83 -3.88 -52.29
CA ARG A 215 -5.77 -3.59 -53.25
C ARG A 215 -5.20 -4.86 -53.89
N ARG A 216 -4.97 -5.92 -53.12
CA ARG A 216 -4.51 -7.20 -53.68
C ARG A 216 -5.51 -7.81 -54.65
N ILE A 217 -6.81 -7.76 -54.34
CA ILE A 217 -7.86 -8.22 -55.26
C ILE A 217 -7.90 -7.37 -56.53
N GLU A 218 -7.76 -6.05 -56.40
CA GLU A 218 -7.77 -5.13 -57.55
C GLU A 218 -6.52 -5.29 -58.43
N GLU A 219 -5.33 -5.44 -57.81
CA GLU A 219 -4.09 -5.79 -58.51
C GLU A 219 -4.21 -7.15 -59.22
N GLU A 220 -4.80 -8.15 -58.58
CA GLU A 220 -5.06 -9.46 -59.20
C GLU A 220 -6.06 -9.35 -60.36
N ARG A 221 -7.11 -8.53 -60.24
CA ARG A 221 -8.05 -8.27 -61.34
C ARG A 221 -7.39 -7.55 -62.51
N VAL A 222 -6.56 -6.55 -62.25
CA VAL A 222 -5.79 -5.85 -63.29
C VAL A 222 -4.79 -6.79 -63.94
N ALA A 223 -4.16 -7.68 -63.17
CA ALA A 223 -3.27 -8.71 -63.71
C ALA A 223 -4.05 -9.71 -64.60
N GLN A 224 -5.23 -10.18 -64.16
CA GLN A 224 -6.10 -11.04 -64.97
C GLN A 224 -6.58 -10.35 -66.25
N GLU A 225 -6.95 -9.06 -66.18
CA GLU A 225 -7.37 -8.29 -67.36
C GLU A 225 -6.22 -8.10 -68.37
N LYS A 226 -4.98 -7.90 -67.90
CA LYS A 226 -3.80 -7.88 -68.76
C LYS A 226 -3.57 -9.22 -69.45
N VAL A 227 -3.74 -10.33 -68.73
CA VAL A 227 -3.64 -11.68 -69.31
C VAL A 227 -4.72 -11.91 -70.37
N ILE A 228 -5.95 -11.44 -70.14
CA ILE A 228 -7.03 -11.52 -71.14
C ILE A 228 -6.70 -10.65 -72.37
N GLN A 229 -6.22 -9.41 -72.18
CA GLN A 229 -5.79 -8.58 -73.32
C GLN A 229 -4.61 -9.19 -74.09
N GLU A 230 -3.69 -9.88 -73.42
CA GLU A 230 -2.62 -10.61 -74.09
C GLU A 230 -3.16 -11.84 -74.84
N ALA A 231 -4.15 -12.55 -74.30
CA ALA A 231 -4.83 -13.63 -75.00
C ALA A 231 -5.59 -13.14 -76.25
N ASP A 232 -6.32 -12.03 -76.15
CA ASP A 232 -7.03 -11.41 -77.28
C ASP A 232 -6.04 -10.93 -78.36
N ARG A 233 -4.87 -10.41 -77.96
CA ARG A 233 -3.77 -10.08 -78.89
C ARG A 233 -3.21 -11.32 -79.56
N HIS A 234 -3.05 -12.41 -78.81
CA HIS A 234 -2.61 -13.69 -79.38
C HIS A 234 -3.62 -14.23 -80.40
N GLU A 235 -4.93 -14.14 -80.13
CA GLU A 235 -5.98 -14.53 -81.07
C GLU A 235 -5.99 -13.64 -82.33
N THR A 236 -5.77 -12.33 -82.17
CA THR A 236 -5.65 -11.41 -83.31
C THR A 236 -4.40 -11.72 -84.15
N ILE A 237 -3.29 -12.11 -83.52
CA ILE A 237 -2.08 -12.56 -84.21
C ILE A 237 -2.33 -13.89 -84.92
N GLU A 238 -3.01 -14.85 -84.30
CA GLU A 238 -3.38 -16.12 -84.96
C GLU A 238 -4.22 -15.88 -86.20
N HIS A 239 -5.24 -15.01 -86.12
CA HIS A 239 -6.09 -14.68 -87.27
C HIS A 239 -5.30 -13.96 -88.39
N ALA A 240 -4.33 -13.10 -88.04
CA ALA A 240 -3.46 -12.45 -89.01
C ALA A 240 -2.47 -13.46 -89.66
N VAL A 241 -1.97 -14.42 -88.90
CA VAL A 241 -1.12 -15.51 -89.43
C VAL A 241 -1.93 -16.39 -90.38
N GLU A 242 -3.17 -16.70 -90.06
CA GLU A 242 -4.08 -17.49 -90.90
C GLU A 242 -4.43 -16.75 -92.21
N GLU A 243 -4.63 -15.43 -92.15
CA GLU A 243 -4.83 -14.58 -93.33
C GLU A 243 -3.59 -14.45 -94.21
N VAL A 244 -2.39 -14.41 -93.61
CA VAL A 244 -1.13 -14.42 -94.36
C VAL A 244 -0.91 -15.78 -95.01
N LEU A 245 -1.23 -16.88 -94.34
CA LEU A 245 -1.13 -18.24 -94.89
C LEU A 245 -2.09 -18.45 -96.07
N SER A 246 -3.32 -17.91 -96.01
CA SER A 246 -4.25 -17.96 -97.16
C SER A 246 -3.74 -17.14 -98.34
N HIS A 247 -3.19 -15.93 -98.09
CA HIS A 247 -2.59 -15.11 -99.15
C HIS A 247 -1.32 -15.72 -99.76
N ILE A 248 -0.56 -16.52 -99.00
CA ILE A 248 0.59 -17.26 -99.52
C ILE A 248 0.12 -18.44 -100.38
N ALA A 249 -0.96 -19.13 -99.98
CA ALA A 249 -1.55 -20.21 -100.77
C ALA A 249 -2.06 -19.67 -102.13
N ASP A 250 -2.84 -18.59 -102.13
CA ASP A 250 -3.39 -17.98 -103.35
C ASP A 250 -2.28 -17.48 -104.30
N LYS A 251 -1.21 -16.88 -103.77
CA LYS A 251 -0.07 -16.44 -104.61
C LYS A 251 0.80 -17.59 -105.12
N SER A 252 0.79 -18.74 -104.45
CA SER A 252 1.56 -19.90 -104.92
C SER A 252 0.93 -20.51 -106.18
N GLU A 253 -0.40 -20.43 -106.31
CA GLU A 253 -1.16 -20.89 -107.47
C GLU A 253 -0.91 -19.96 -108.69
N ASP A 254 -0.90 -18.64 -108.49
CA ASP A 254 -0.56 -17.65 -109.52
C ASP A 254 0.88 -17.77 -110.05
N VAL A 255 1.82 -18.15 -109.17
CA VAL A 255 3.25 -18.35 -109.55
C VAL A 255 3.42 -19.65 -110.33
N GLU A 256 2.65 -20.69 -110.03
CA GLU A 256 2.69 -21.97 -110.75
C GLU A 256 2.06 -21.85 -112.15
N GLU A 257 0.97 -21.08 -112.29
CA GLU A 257 0.31 -20.81 -113.57
C GLU A 257 1.16 -19.91 -114.49
N ALA A 258 1.81 -18.86 -113.93
CA ALA A 258 2.75 -18.03 -114.66
C ALA A 258 4.01 -18.80 -115.10
N ALA A 259 4.50 -19.75 -114.28
CA ALA A 259 5.64 -20.59 -114.65
C ALA A 259 5.30 -21.54 -115.82
N GLN A 260 4.07 -22.08 -115.88
CA GLN A 260 3.61 -22.92 -117.00
C GLN A 260 3.42 -22.14 -118.30
N GLU A 261 2.91 -20.90 -118.23
CA GLU A 261 2.76 -20.04 -119.41
C GLU A 261 4.12 -19.64 -120.01
N VAL A 262 5.09 -19.30 -119.15
CA VAL A 262 6.46 -18.99 -119.59
C VAL A 262 7.13 -20.22 -120.19
N PHE A 263 6.95 -21.41 -119.61
CA PHE A 263 7.48 -22.65 -120.19
C PHE A 263 6.92 -22.92 -121.59
N SER A 264 5.60 -22.76 -121.80
CA SER A 264 4.96 -22.95 -123.12
C SER A 264 5.51 -21.99 -124.18
N LYS A 265 5.67 -20.71 -123.84
CA LYS A 265 6.25 -19.68 -124.70
C LYS A 265 7.73 -19.94 -125.01
N ILE A 266 8.49 -20.53 -124.08
CA ILE A 266 9.87 -20.92 -124.31
C ILE A 266 9.93 -22.12 -125.26
N THR A 267 9.07 -23.13 -125.12
CA THR A 267 9.04 -24.29 -126.03
C THR A 267 8.64 -23.92 -127.46
N ASP A 268 7.61 -23.09 -127.65
CA ASP A 268 7.16 -22.67 -128.99
C ASP A 268 8.23 -21.82 -129.69
N LYS A 269 8.94 -20.99 -128.91
CA LYS A 269 10.04 -20.17 -129.43
C LYS A 269 11.30 -20.99 -129.66
N ALA A 270 11.55 -22.04 -128.87
CA ALA A 270 12.63 -22.99 -129.09
C ALA A 270 12.41 -23.86 -130.33
N GLU A 271 11.17 -24.27 -130.65
CA GLU A 271 10.84 -24.94 -131.91
C GLU A 271 10.97 -24.01 -133.13
N SER A 272 10.56 -22.75 -133.01
CA SER A 272 10.75 -21.75 -134.06
C SER A 272 12.23 -21.39 -134.28
N ILE A 273 13.03 -21.36 -133.20
CA ILE A 273 14.49 -21.19 -133.28
C ILE A 273 15.14 -22.44 -133.89
N LYS A 274 14.67 -23.66 -133.56
CA LYS A 274 15.20 -24.91 -134.14
C LYS A 274 14.98 -25.00 -135.66
N GLN A 275 13.82 -24.56 -136.15
CA GLN A 275 13.56 -24.45 -137.60
C GLN A 275 14.39 -23.35 -138.29
N ALA A 276 14.69 -22.24 -137.61
CA ALA A 276 15.54 -21.18 -138.15
C ALA A 276 17.06 -21.49 -138.07
N VAL A 277 17.47 -22.35 -137.12
CA VAL A 277 18.88 -22.74 -136.92
C VAL A 277 19.29 -23.91 -137.83
N GLU A 278 18.35 -24.73 -138.32
CA GLU A 278 18.61 -25.80 -139.30
C GLU A 278 18.88 -25.26 -140.72
N GLU A 279 18.61 -23.97 -141.00
CA GLU A 279 18.89 -23.31 -142.28
C GLU A 279 20.14 -22.39 -142.25
N VAL A 280 20.68 -22.03 -141.07
CA VAL A 280 21.68 -20.94 -140.93
C VAL A 280 23.05 -21.36 -140.38
N PHE A 281 23.23 -22.59 -139.88
CA PHE A 281 24.53 -23.08 -139.39
C PHE A 281 24.93 -24.40 -140.08
N SER A 282 25.25 -24.42 -141.37
CA SER A 282 26.59 -24.16 -141.90
C SER A 282 27.40 -23.05 -141.21
N LYS A 283 28.45 -23.49 -140.51
CA LYS A 283 29.62 -22.76 -139.99
C LYS A 283 29.57 -22.21 -138.55
N ASP A 284 30.28 -22.99 -137.72
CA ASP A 284 31.43 -22.54 -136.92
C ASP A 284 31.09 -21.81 -135.60
N THR A 285 31.20 -22.53 -134.46
CA THR A 285 32.34 -22.50 -133.50
C THR A 285 32.48 -21.16 -132.78
N ASP A 286 32.75 -21.01 -131.49
CA ASP A 286 33.26 -21.86 -130.42
C ASP A 286 33.18 -21.06 -129.08
N GLN A 287 32.99 -21.77 -127.96
CA GLN A 287 33.62 -21.58 -126.63
C GLN A 287 33.33 -20.38 -125.67
N VAL A 288 33.53 -20.72 -124.36
CA VAL A 288 33.98 -19.92 -123.17
C VAL A 288 32.88 -19.43 -122.21
N GLU A 289 32.69 -20.05 -121.02
CA GLU A 289 33.27 -19.77 -119.65
C GLU A 289 32.88 -18.38 -119.10
N ASP A 290 32.72 -18.03 -117.82
CA ASP A 290 32.69 -18.64 -116.47
C ASP A 290 32.33 -17.49 -115.49
N VAL A 291 31.87 -17.81 -114.25
CA VAL A 291 32.21 -17.11 -112.97
C VAL A 291 31.59 -15.68 -112.78
N GLU A 292 31.05 -15.22 -111.63
CA GLU A 292 31.69 -15.03 -110.32
C GLU A 292 30.71 -14.47 -109.25
N GLN A 293 30.84 -15.01 -108.03
CA GLN A 293 30.80 -14.43 -106.67
C GLN A 293 30.19 -13.03 -106.38
N ALA A 294 29.56 -12.89 -105.20
CA ALA A 294 30.11 -12.13 -104.05
C ALA A 294 29.13 -11.98 -102.86
N THR A 295 29.65 -12.23 -101.65
CA THR A 295 29.17 -11.98 -100.27
C THR A 295 29.36 -10.49 -99.85
N PRO A 296 29.45 -10.05 -98.56
CA PRO A 296 28.90 -10.44 -97.23
C PRO A 296 28.40 -9.23 -96.37
N ARG A 297 27.91 -9.47 -95.13
CA ARG A 297 28.41 -8.91 -93.81
C ARG A 297 27.34 -8.76 -92.70
N ASP A 298 27.55 -9.51 -91.61
CA ASP A 298 27.71 -9.18 -90.17
C ASP A 298 26.95 -8.01 -89.49
N ILE A 299 26.45 -8.25 -88.25
CA ILE A 299 26.99 -7.71 -86.97
C ILE A 299 26.07 -8.03 -85.72
N GLU A 300 26.73 -8.63 -84.71
CA GLU A 300 26.67 -8.53 -83.22
C GLU A 300 25.48 -8.94 -82.29
N GLN A 301 25.93 -9.62 -81.22
CA GLN A 301 25.30 -10.05 -79.97
C GLN A 301 25.44 -9.00 -78.86
N VAL A 302 24.56 -8.99 -77.83
CA VAL A 302 24.91 -8.76 -76.41
C VAL A 302 23.91 -9.51 -75.50
N GLU A 303 24.41 -10.01 -74.37
CA GLU A 303 23.89 -11.03 -73.45
C GLU A 303 23.71 -10.45 -72.01
N ILE A 304 23.06 -11.25 -71.13
CA ILE A 304 23.11 -11.32 -69.63
C ILE A 304 22.45 -10.19 -68.77
N GLU A 305 21.87 -10.38 -67.56
CA GLU A 305 21.87 -11.44 -66.52
C GLU A 305 20.78 -11.20 -65.43
N ARG A 306 20.37 -12.26 -64.70
CA ARG A 306 19.53 -12.28 -63.47
C ARG A 306 20.38 -12.11 -62.19
N PRO A 307 19.76 -11.91 -61.01
CA PRO A 307 20.13 -12.79 -59.89
C PRO A 307 18.98 -13.22 -58.95
N GLU A 308 19.29 -14.28 -58.19
CA GLU A 308 18.50 -15.01 -57.19
C GLU A 308 18.84 -14.60 -55.72
N GLU A 309 17.89 -14.90 -54.83
CA GLU A 309 17.98 -15.49 -53.46
C GLU A 309 18.72 -14.87 -52.24
N GLU A 310 18.25 -15.37 -51.09
CA GLU A 310 18.73 -15.33 -49.68
C GLU A 310 18.24 -14.15 -48.82
N GLY A 311 17.66 -14.29 -47.62
CA GLY A 311 17.68 -15.38 -46.64
C GLY A 311 18.43 -14.93 -45.37
N SER A 312 17.73 -14.48 -44.31
CA SER A 312 18.22 -14.23 -42.92
C SER A 312 17.19 -13.31 -42.22
N GLY A 313 16.76 -13.45 -40.98
CA GLY A 313 17.23 -14.20 -39.82
C GLY A 313 16.54 -13.56 -38.60
N ILE A 314 15.87 -14.39 -37.80
CA ILE A 314 15.11 -14.00 -36.60
C ILE A 314 16.10 -13.64 -35.47
N ILE A 315 15.92 -12.51 -34.80
CA ILE A 315 16.47 -12.26 -33.46
C ILE A 315 15.34 -11.77 -32.55
N VAL A 316 14.96 -12.63 -31.62
CA VAL A 316 14.12 -12.34 -30.46
C VAL A 316 15.06 -11.99 -29.31
N GLN A 317 14.93 -10.80 -28.74
CA GLN A 317 15.50 -10.47 -27.43
C GLN A 317 14.36 -10.36 -26.42
N ALA A 318 14.36 -11.30 -25.49
CA ALA A 318 13.55 -11.30 -24.28
C ALA A 318 14.48 -11.20 -23.06
N GLU A 319 13.87 -10.84 -21.92
CA GLU A 319 14.39 -10.81 -20.54
C GLU A 319 15.09 -9.51 -20.11
N SER A 320 14.90 -8.96 -18.91
CA SER A 320 14.08 -9.32 -17.74
C SER A 320 14.05 -8.13 -16.79
N SER A 321 12.88 -7.77 -16.27
CA SER A 321 12.70 -6.80 -15.19
C SER A 321 12.99 -7.47 -13.84
N THR A 322 13.99 -6.99 -13.10
CA THR A 322 14.21 -7.33 -11.70
C THR A 322 13.74 -6.17 -10.83
N ILE A 323 12.72 -6.42 -10.01
CA ILE A 323 12.21 -5.54 -8.98
C ILE A 323 12.98 -5.87 -7.70
N GLU A 324 13.77 -4.92 -7.18
CA GLU A 324 14.31 -5.00 -5.83
C GLU A 324 13.38 -4.24 -4.87
N LEU A 325 12.72 -5.01 -4.02
CA LEU A 325 12.08 -4.54 -2.79
C LEU A 325 13.18 -4.29 -1.76
N ASN A 326 13.31 -3.05 -1.27
CA ASN A 326 14.02 -2.78 -0.02
C ASN A 326 13.02 -2.33 1.03
N GLU A 327 12.70 -3.27 1.92
CA GLU A 327 12.29 -3.01 3.30
C GLU A 327 13.53 -2.63 4.12
N THR A 328 13.43 -1.58 4.93
CA THR A 328 14.17 -1.27 6.18
C THR A 328 13.88 0.19 6.53
N GLN A 329 13.61 0.64 7.75
CA GLN A 329 13.55 0.04 9.09
C GLN A 329 12.83 1.05 9.99
#